data_AF-A0AAN8UR22-F1
#
_entry.id   AF-A0AAN8UR22-F1
#
_cell.length_a   1.000
_cell.length_b   1.000
_cell.length_c   1.000
_cell.angle_alpha   90.00
_cell.angle_beta   90.00
_cell.angle_gamma   90.00
#
_symmetry.space_group_name_H-M   'P 1'
#
loop_
_entity.id
_entity.type
_entity.pdbx_description
1 polymer ?
#
loop_
_entity_poly.entity_id
_entity_poly.type
_entity_poly.pdbx_seq_one_letter_code
_entity_poly.pdbx_strand_id
1 'polypeptide(L)'
;MVRVGQFWLIGRAIVVLQLFPAILGWGKEGHYATCKIAEGLLSEDALAAVKGYLPDSAEGDLAAVCSWPDEIRHDFHWRWTGPLHYIDTADFRCNYDYCRDCHDSYGHNDSCVTGAINNYTMQLSSARHAAIGYNLTEALLFLSHFIGDVHQPLHVGFTGDAGGNSVVVHWYHRKTNLHHVWDNMIIESALKMFYSSDLSNMIQSIQKNISDRWSNDISSWANCSSNDTVCPDPYASESISLACKFAYRNATHGTTLGGFAFILEPRVHAWSKEGHIMMCNIAQNLLEHDAQHVIQNLLPDYVDGDLSALCTWPDQIRHWYKYRRTSSLHFIDTPDNACSFDYQRDCHDPHGKKDICVAGAIKNFTTQLLHYKEGSSDRRYNLTEALLFLSHFMGDIHQPMHVGFTSDEGGNTIELHWYRHKSNLHHVWDREIILTAAKELYGQDYDLLLEDIEGNFTDGLWSDDIPSWKECSDLFSCPTKWAVGSINIACKWGYKGVEDGATLGDDYFNSRMPIVMKRLAQGGVRLAMILNNVFSHSHEELAAAT
;
A
#
# COMPACT_ATOMS: atom_id res chain seq x y z
N MET A 1 -23.56 -67.32 27.93
CA MET A 1 -22.88 -66.22 28.65
C MET A 1 -22.28 -65.31 27.57
N VAL A 2 -22.94 -64.22 27.14
CA VAL A 2 -22.92 -62.86 27.75
C VAL A 2 -21.47 -62.37 27.84
N ARG A 3 -20.92 -61.45 27.01
CA ARG A 3 -21.26 -60.03 26.69
C ARG A 3 -20.66 -59.64 25.31
N VAL A 4 -21.36 -58.93 24.42
CA VAL A 4 -21.43 -57.44 24.21
C VAL A 4 -20.04 -56.81 23.92
N GLY A 5 -19.79 -56.04 22.85
CA GLY A 5 -20.71 -55.41 21.90
C GLY A 5 -20.07 -54.94 20.58
N GLN A 6 -20.96 -54.43 19.73
CA GLN A 6 -20.76 -53.90 18.37
C GLN A 6 -19.94 -52.60 18.36
N PHE A 7 -19.14 -52.39 17.31
CA PHE A 7 -19.03 -51.08 16.68
C PHE A 7 -18.91 -51.22 15.16
N TRP A 8 -19.80 -50.52 14.47
CA TRP A 8 -19.91 -50.38 13.03
C TRP A 8 -18.72 -49.59 12.45
N LEU A 9 -18.11 -50.07 11.36
CA LEU A 9 -17.25 -49.28 10.49
C LEU A 9 -18.04 -48.94 9.20
N ILE A 10 -18.70 -47.79 9.20
CA ILE A 10 -19.03 -47.08 7.96
C ILE A 10 -18.05 -45.91 7.89
N GLY A 11 -16.95 -46.10 7.16
CA GLY A 11 -16.05 -45.01 6.78
C GLY A 11 -16.62 -44.32 5.54
N ARG A 12 -17.19 -43.14 5.73
CA ARG A 12 -17.68 -42.25 4.67
C ARG A 12 -16.50 -41.79 3.79
N ALA A 13 -16.62 -42.00 2.49
CA ALA A 13 -15.82 -41.28 1.50
C ALA A 13 -16.25 -39.81 1.51
N ILE A 14 -15.39 -38.94 2.05
CA ILE A 14 -15.55 -37.49 1.94
C ILE A 14 -14.96 -37.09 0.58
N VAL A 15 -15.83 -36.92 -0.41
CA VAL A 15 -15.50 -36.15 -1.62
C VAL A 15 -15.47 -34.69 -1.19
N VAL A 16 -14.27 -34.14 -1.01
CA VAL A 16 -14.08 -32.70 -0.85
C VAL A 16 -14.32 -32.06 -2.21
N LEU A 17 -15.56 -31.62 -2.43
CA LEU A 17 -15.87 -30.67 -3.50
C LEU A 17 -15.22 -29.35 -3.08
N GLN A 18 -14.04 -29.05 -3.63
CA GLN A 18 -13.46 -27.71 -3.47
C GLN A 18 -14.34 -26.73 -4.24
N LEU A 19 -15.21 -26.04 -3.50
CA LEU A 19 -15.81 -24.79 -3.96
C LEU A 19 -14.68 -23.78 -4.03
N PHE A 20 -14.26 -23.46 -5.25
CA PHE A 20 -13.50 -22.25 -5.51
C PHE A 20 -14.33 -21.06 -5.01
N PRO A 21 -13.77 -20.12 -4.23
CA PRO A 21 -14.48 -18.89 -3.96
C PRO A 21 -14.71 -18.19 -5.30
N ALA A 22 -15.99 -17.94 -5.60
CA ALA A 22 -16.38 -17.05 -6.68
C ALA A 22 -15.74 -15.69 -6.39
N ILE A 23 -14.81 -15.31 -7.25
CA ILE A 23 -14.44 -13.90 -7.43
C ILE A 23 -15.75 -13.27 -7.90
N LEU A 24 -16.18 -12.17 -7.30
CA LEU A 24 -17.37 -11.38 -7.64
C LEU A 24 -16.93 -9.92 -7.54
N GLY A 25 -17.56 -9.04 -8.31
CA GLY A 25 -17.54 -7.61 -8.02
C GLY A 25 -18.56 -7.25 -6.99
N TRP A 26 -18.54 -5.98 -6.52
CA TRP A 26 -19.24 -5.49 -5.33
C TRP A 26 -20.17 -6.54 -4.76
N GLY A 27 -19.65 -7.47 -3.96
CA GLY A 27 -20.31 -8.75 -3.74
C GLY A 27 -21.79 -8.61 -3.41
N LYS A 28 -22.64 -9.50 -3.90
CA LYS A 28 -24.13 -9.47 -3.94
C LYS A 28 -24.86 -8.33 -3.22
N GLU A 29 -24.64 -8.12 -1.93
CA GLU A 29 -25.16 -7.00 -1.13
C GLU A 29 -24.82 -5.60 -1.70
N GLY A 30 -23.60 -5.41 -2.19
CA GLY A 30 -23.10 -4.21 -2.85
C GLY A 30 -23.87 -3.88 -4.12
N HIS A 31 -23.89 -4.81 -5.08
CA HIS A 31 -24.71 -4.67 -6.30
C HIS A 31 -26.19 -4.45 -5.97
N TYR A 32 -26.75 -5.20 -5.01
CA TYR A 32 -28.13 -4.99 -4.58
C TYR A 32 -28.35 -3.56 -4.09
N ALA A 33 -27.49 -3.05 -3.21
CA ALA A 33 -27.61 -1.69 -2.68
C ALA A 33 -27.50 -0.63 -3.78
N THR A 34 -26.53 -0.75 -4.69
CA THR A 34 -26.34 0.16 -5.83
C THR A 34 -27.60 0.23 -6.70
N CYS A 35 -28.12 -0.93 -7.11
CA CYS A 35 -29.33 -0.99 -7.92
C CYS A 35 -30.58 -0.51 -7.16
N LYS A 36 -30.67 -0.77 -5.86
CA LYS A 36 -31.83 -0.32 -5.05
C LYS A 36 -31.85 1.19 -4.86
N ILE A 37 -30.68 1.80 -4.68
CA ILE A 37 -30.54 3.25 -4.61
C ILE A 37 -30.90 3.86 -5.97
N ALA A 38 -30.36 3.30 -7.06
CA ALA A 38 -30.64 3.76 -8.42
C ALA A 38 -32.14 3.69 -8.75
N GLU A 39 -32.81 2.56 -8.45
CA GLU A 39 -34.25 2.37 -8.66
C GLU A 39 -35.08 3.47 -7.97
N GLY A 40 -34.71 3.87 -6.76
CA GLY A 40 -35.36 4.94 -6.00
C GLY A 40 -35.13 6.35 -6.55
N LEU A 41 -34.15 6.54 -7.44
CA LEU A 41 -33.82 7.81 -8.09
C LEU A 41 -34.35 7.91 -9.52
N LEU A 42 -34.93 6.84 -10.07
CA LEU A 42 -35.52 6.85 -11.41
C LEU A 42 -36.74 7.77 -11.47
N SER A 43 -36.90 8.47 -12.61
CA SER A 43 -38.17 9.13 -12.93
C SER A 43 -39.28 8.09 -13.12
N GLU A 44 -40.54 8.52 -13.01
CA GLU A 44 -41.70 7.61 -13.17
C GLU A 44 -41.65 6.87 -14.52
N ASP A 45 -41.33 7.58 -15.60
CA ASP A 45 -41.20 6.99 -16.95
C ASP A 45 -40.04 5.98 -17.03
N ALA A 46 -38.89 6.30 -16.45
CA ALA A 46 -37.73 5.41 -16.45
C ALA A 46 -37.99 4.16 -15.60
N LEU A 47 -38.62 4.31 -14.44
CA LEU A 47 -39.01 3.20 -13.57
C LEU A 47 -40.01 2.28 -14.25
N ALA A 48 -41.00 2.82 -14.95
CA ALA A 48 -41.96 2.04 -15.73
C ALA A 48 -41.28 1.25 -16.85
N ALA A 49 -40.34 1.87 -17.57
CA ALA A 49 -39.56 1.19 -18.60
C ALA A 49 -38.68 0.08 -18.03
N VAL A 50 -37.94 0.35 -16.94
CA VAL A 50 -37.11 -0.64 -16.23
C VAL A 50 -37.96 -1.85 -15.83
N LYS A 51 -39.09 -1.62 -15.16
CA LYS A 51 -40.01 -2.71 -14.75
C LYS A 51 -40.57 -3.49 -15.93
N GLY A 52 -40.76 -2.86 -17.08
CA GLY A 52 -41.18 -3.53 -18.31
C GLY A 52 -40.13 -4.47 -18.91
N TYR A 53 -38.84 -4.28 -18.61
CA TYR A 53 -37.76 -5.14 -19.08
C TYR A 53 -37.35 -6.22 -18.08
N LEU A 54 -37.69 -6.08 -16.80
CA LEU A 54 -37.30 -7.04 -15.78
C LEU A 54 -37.96 -8.41 -16.01
N PRO A 55 -37.23 -9.52 -15.78
CA PRO A 55 -37.83 -10.85 -15.81
C PRO A 55 -38.80 -11.03 -14.65
N ASP A 56 -39.78 -11.94 -14.80
CA ASP A 56 -40.77 -12.23 -13.76
C ASP A 56 -40.13 -12.61 -12.41
N SER A 57 -38.97 -13.28 -12.44
CA SER A 57 -38.22 -13.68 -11.25
C SER A 57 -37.69 -12.51 -10.42
N ALA A 58 -37.61 -11.30 -10.99
CA ALA A 58 -37.21 -10.10 -10.28
C ALA A 58 -38.35 -9.51 -9.44
N GLU A 59 -39.60 -9.96 -9.64
CA GLU A 59 -40.80 -9.43 -8.97
C GLU A 59 -40.93 -7.89 -9.06
N GLY A 60 -40.40 -7.30 -10.14
CA GLY A 60 -40.39 -5.87 -10.37
C GLY A 60 -39.37 -5.07 -9.55
N ASP A 61 -38.38 -5.74 -8.92
CA ASP A 61 -37.26 -5.14 -8.19
C ASP A 61 -35.96 -5.26 -9.01
N LEU A 62 -35.41 -4.13 -9.48
CA LEU A 62 -34.15 -4.12 -10.22
C LEU A 62 -32.99 -4.69 -9.38
N ALA A 63 -32.99 -4.44 -8.07
CA ALA A 63 -31.90 -4.88 -7.19
C ALA A 63 -31.81 -6.41 -7.10
N ALA A 64 -32.93 -7.12 -7.26
CA ALA A 64 -32.99 -8.59 -7.18
C ALA A 64 -32.15 -9.29 -8.27
N VAL A 65 -31.89 -8.60 -9.38
CA VAL A 65 -31.16 -9.14 -10.55
C VAL A 65 -29.82 -8.45 -10.79
N CYS A 66 -29.42 -7.52 -9.92
CA CYS A 66 -28.20 -6.71 -10.12
C CYS A 66 -26.90 -7.52 -9.99
N SER A 67 -26.94 -8.70 -9.37
CA SER A 67 -25.81 -9.64 -9.27
C SER A 67 -25.80 -10.70 -10.38
N TRP A 68 -26.80 -10.69 -11.28
CA TRP A 68 -26.96 -11.72 -12.31
C TRP A 68 -25.74 -11.87 -13.26
N PRO A 69 -25.11 -10.80 -13.77
CA PRO A 69 -23.93 -10.92 -14.64
C PRO A 69 -22.76 -11.68 -13.99
N ASP A 70 -22.63 -11.51 -12.68
CA ASP A 70 -21.62 -12.15 -11.86
C ASP A 70 -21.88 -13.66 -11.67
N GLU A 71 -23.15 -14.04 -11.63
CA GLU A 71 -23.58 -15.45 -11.58
C GLU A 71 -23.36 -16.14 -12.93
N ILE A 72 -23.77 -15.50 -14.04
CA ILE A 72 -23.75 -16.14 -15.37
C ILE A 72 -22.35 -16.22 -15.99
N ARG A 73 -21.41 -15.34 -15.68
CA ARG A 73 -20.06 -15.36 -16.28
C ARG A 73 -19.29 -16.67 -16.08
N HIS A 74 -19.71 -17.51 -15.13
CA HIS A 74 -19.14 -18.83 -14.91
C HIS A 74 -19.66 -19.90 -15.88
N ASP A 75 -20.84 -19.67 -16.47
CA ASP A 75 -21.42 -20.54 -17.49
C ASP A 75 -20.62 -20.46 -18.78
N PHE A 76 -20.39 -21.61 -19.41
CA PHE A 76 -19.54 -21.72 -20.60
C PHE A 76 -19.93 -20.74 -21.72
N HIS A 77 -21.23 -20.50 -21.92
CA HIS A 77 -21.75 -19.59 -22.94
C HIS A 77 -21.50 -18.10 -22.64
N TRP A 78 -21.21 -17.76 -21.39
CA TRP A 78 -21.09 -16.39 -20.89
C TRP A 78 -19.68 -16.06 -20.39
N ARG A 79 -18.73 -17.00 -20.40
CA ARG A 79 -17.33 -16.74 -19.99
C ARG A 79 -16.66 -15.56 -20.67
N TRP A 80 -17.09 -15.22 -21.88
CA TRP A 80 -16.59 -14.09 -22.64
C TRP A 80 -16.91 -12.74 -21.97
N THR A 81 -17.88 -12.68 -21.06
CA THR A 81 -18.21 -11.45 -20.31
C THR A 81 -17.24 -11.19 -19.18
N GLY A 82 -16.40 -12.15 -18.78
CA GLY A 82 -15.49 -12.03 -17.63
C GLY A 82 -14.64 -10.74 -17.62
N PRO A 83 -13.95 -10.38 -18.72
CA PRO A 83 -13.18 -9.14 -18.82
C PRO A 83 -14.02 -7.86 -18.70
N LEU A 84 -15.33 -7.92 -18.93
CA LEU A 84 -16.22 -6.75 -18.86
C LEU A 84 -16.46 -6.26 -17.43
N HIS A 85 -16.06 -7.02 -16.41
CA HIS A 85 -16.30 -6.66 -15.00
C HIS A 85 -15.23 -5.74 -14.39
N TYR A 86 -14.11 -5.53 -15.08
CA TYR A 86 -12.99 -4.80 -14.51
C TYR A 86 -12.17 -4.08 -15.59
N ILE A 87 -11.19 -3.31 -15.14
CA ILE A 87 -10.14 -2.66 -15.90
C ILE A 87 -8.81 -3.01 -15.26
N ASP A 88 -7.89 -3.50 -16.07
CA ASP A 88 -6.50 -3.71 -15.69
C ASP A 88 -5.70 -2.44 -16.02
N THR A 89 -5.47 -1.59 -15.03
CA THR A 89 -4.55 -0.47 -15.19
C THR A 89 -3.11 -0.93 -15.00
N ALA A 90 -2.19 -0.27 -15.70
CA ALA A 90 -0.76 -0.51 -15.49
C ALA A 90 -0.37 -0.29 -14.02
N ASP A 91 0.46 -1.19 -13.49
CA ASP A 91 0.82 -1.17 -12.07
C ASP A 91 1.36 0.19 -11.62
N PHE A 92 0.90 0.63 -10.44
CA PHE A 92 1.29 1.89 -9.77
C PHE A 92 0.90 3.15 -10.54
N ARG A 93 0.06 3.02 -11.57
CA ARG A 93 -0.61 4.16 -12.19
C ARG A 93 -1.98 4.34 -11.56
N CYS A 94 -2.08 5.38 -10.74
CA CYS A 94 -3.34 5.82 -10.16
C CYS A 94 -4.17 6.66 -11.14
N ASN A 95 -4.14 6.29 -12.42
CA ASN A 95 -4.90 6.93 -13.48
C ASN A 95 -5.39 5.89 -14.48
N TYR A 96 -6.47 6.24 -15.14
CA TYR A 96 -7.10 5.43 -16.16
C TYR A 96 -7.01 6.16 -17.51
N ASP A 97 -6.67 5.43 -18.56
CA ASP A 97 -6.72 5.88 -19.95
C ASP A 97 -7.43 4.83 -20.79
N TYR A 98 -8.54 5.20 -21.45
CA TYR A 98 -9.41 4.26 -22.16
C TYR A 98 -8.66 3.44 -23.22
N CYS A 99 -7.87 4.11 -24.06
CA CYS A 99 -7.15 3.46 -25.16
C CYS A 99 -6.05 2.52 -24.66
N ARG A 100 -5.46 2.83 -23.50
CA ARG A 100 -4.41 2.04 -22.89
C ARG A 100 -4.93 0.86 -22.08
N ASP A 101 -5.98 1.07 -21.28
CA ASP A 101 -6.39 0.15 -20.22
C ASP A 101 -7.70 -0.62 -20.54
N CYS A 102 -8.53 -0.14 -21.48
CA CYS A 102 -9.78 -0.82 -21.81
C CYS A 102 -9.57 -1.95 -22.83
N HIS A 103 -8.99 -3.05 -22.37
CA HIS A 103 -8.83 -4.25 -23.17
C HIS A 103 -8.87 -5.53 -22.30
N ASP A 104 -9.11 -6.68 -22.92
CA ASP A 104 -8.99 -7.96 -22.25
C ASP A 104 -7.53 -8.44 -22.15
N SER A 105 -7.31 -9.60 -21.52
CA SER A 105 -5.97 -10.22 -21.41
C SER A 105 -5.32 -10.59 -22.75
N TYR A 106 -6.07 -10.57 -23.86
CA TYR A 106 -5.60 -10.83 -25.22
C TYR A 106 -5.35 -9.54 -26.02
N GLY A 107 -5.63 -8.37 -25.43
CA GLY A 107 -5.49 -7.06 -26.08
C GLY A 107 -6.65 -6.71 -27.01
N HIS A 108 -7.82 -7.35 -26.88
CA HIS A 108 -9.02 -6.90 -27.57
C HIS A 108 -9.53 -5.61 -26.91
N ASN A 109 -9.51 -4.51 -27.66
CA ASN A 109 -10.03 -3.22 -27.20
C ASN A 109 -11.52 -3.28 -26.86
N ASP A 110 -11.98 -2.30 -26.08
CA ASP A 110 -13.38 -2.13 -25.64
C ASP A 110 -13.89 -3.28 -24.74
N SER A 111 -13.02 -4.22 -24.36
CA SER A 111 -13.35 -5.40 -23.56
C SER A 111 -13.02 -5.17 -22.08
N CYS A 112 -13.65 -4.16 -21.49
CA CYS A 112 -13.50 -3.77 -20.09
C CYS A 112 -14.82 -3.15 -19.56
N VAL A 113 -14.90 -2.82 -18.26
CA VAL A 113 -16.14 -2.28 -17.66
C VAL A 113 -16.62 -0.96 -18.24
N THR A 114 -15.74 -0.02 -18.58
CA THR A 114 -16.15 1.27 -19.21
C THR A 114 -16.65 1.07 -20.64
N GLY A 115 -15.99 0.20 -21.41
CA GLY A 115 -16.44 -0.22 -22.74
C GLY A 115 -17.80 -0.92 -22.69
N ALA A 116 -18.03 -1.76 -21.68
CA ALA A 116 -19.31 -2.41 -21.45
C ALA A 116 -20.42 -1.41 -21.10
N ILE A 117 -20.16 -0.45 -20.21
CA ILE A 117 -21.10 0.63 -19.86
C ILE A 117 -21.48 1.42 -21.12
N ASN A 118 -20.52 1.82 -21.95
CA ASN A 118 -20.78 2.52 -23.20
C ASN A 118 -21.67 1.68 -24.14
N ASN A 119 -21.32 0.41 -24.35
CA ASN A 119 -22.04 -0.49 -25.25
C ASN A 119 -23.50 -0.70 -24.80
N TYR A 120 -23.73 -1.09 -23.55
CA TYR A 120 -25.08 -1.39 -23.06
C TYR A 120 -25.94 -0.14 -22.89
N THR A 121 -25.34 1.02 -22.58
CA THR A 121 -26.04 2.31 -22.63
C THR A 121 -26.51 2.64 -24.05
N MET A 122 -25.66 2.41 -25.06
CA MET A 122 -26.04 2.62 -26.46
C MET A 122 -27.13 1.66 -26.92
N GLN A 123 -27.10 0.40 -26.50
CA GLN A 123 -28.16 -0.56 -26.81
C GLN A 123 -29.52 -0.10 -26.25
N LEU A 124 -29.57 0.29 -24.98
CA LEU A 124 -30.80 0.81 -24.35
C LEU A 124 -31.26 2.14 -24.98
N SER A 125 -30.33 3.01 -25.36
CA SER A 125 -30.67 4.28 -26.01
C SER A 125 -31.23 4.08 -27.42
N SER A 126 -30.75 3.06 -28.14
CA SER A 126 -31.21 2.69 -29.48
C SER A 126 -32.63 2.11 -29.49
N ALA A 127 -33.11 1.60 -28.35
CA ALA A 127 -34.48 1.10 -28.19
C ALA A 127 -35.55 2.16 -28.53
N ARG A 128 -35.24 3.45 -28.29
CA ARG A 128 -36.15 4.56 -28.63
C ARG A 128 -36.37 4.72 -30.14
N HIS A 129 -35.51 4.14 -30.98
CA HIS A 129 -35.50 4.32 -32.43
C HIS A 129 -35.76 3.02 -33.22
N ALA A 130 -36.17 1.93 -32.56
CA ALA A 130 -36.64 0.67 -33.15
C ALA A 130 -35.68 -0.03 -34.16
N ALA A 131 -34.40 0.31 -34.18
CA ALA A 131 -33.53 -0.02 -35.30
C ALA A 131 -32.76 -1.35 -35.17
N ILE A 132 -32.65 -1.97 -33.99
CA ILE A 132 -31.79 -3.16 -33.79
C ILE A 132 -32.42 -4.14 -32.79
N GLY A 133 -32.38 -5.44 -33.10
CA GLY A 133 -32.91 -6.54 -32.29
C GLY A 133 -32.05 -6.93 -31.08
N TYR A 134 -31.59 -5.95 -30.30
CA TYR A 134 -30.87 -6.22 -29.05
C TYR A 134 -31.80 -6.82 -27.99
N ASN A 135 -31.25 -7.67 -27.12
CA ASN A 135 -31.96 -8.09 -25.92
C ASN A 135 -31.86 -6.97 -24.87
N LEU A 136 -32.88 -6.11 -24.82
CA LEU A 136 -32.90 -4.94 -23.94
C LEU A 136 -32.96 -5.31 -22.46
N THR A 137 -33.52 -6.47 -22.13
CA THR A 137 -33.46 -7.01 -20.76
C THR A 137 -32.02 -7.30 -20.38
N GLU A 138 -31.27 -8.05 -21.20
CA GLU A 138 -29.84 -8.31 -20.95
C GLU A 138 -29.04 -7.01 -20.86
N ALA A 139 -29.28 -6.06 -21.77
CA ALA A 139 -28.60 -4.77 -21.75
C ALA A 139 -28.85 -4.00 -20.45
N LEU A 140 -30.09 -4.01 -19.95
CA LEU A 140 -30.43 -3.44 -18.65
C LEU A 140 -29.69 -4.15 -17.52
N LEU A 141 -29.70 -5.48 -17.47
CA LEU A 141 -29.06 -6.24 -16.38
C LEU A 141 -27.55 -6.02 -16.35
N PHE A 142 -26.88 -6.10 -17.50
CA PHE A 142 -25.45 -5.84 -17.62
C PHE A 142 -25.10 -4.41 -17.24
N LEU A 143 -25.80 -3.41 -17.78
CA LEU A 143 -25.52 -2.01 -17.45
C LEU A 143 -25.68 -1.75 -15.95
N SER A 144 -26.76 -2.25 -15.35
CA SER A 144 -27.05 -2.04 -13.92
C SER A 144 -25.95 -2.62 -13.02
N HIS A 145 -25.40 -3.78 -13.40
CA HIS A 145 -24.29 -4.41 -12.70
C HIS A 145 -22.97 -3.66 -12.90
N PHE A 146 -22.62 -3.31 -14.14
CA PHE A 146 -21.34 -2.67 -14.47
C PHE A 146 -21.19 -1.27 -13.89
N ILE A 147 -22.30 -0.56 -13.65
CA ILE A 147 -22.27 0.67 -12.85
C ILE A 147 -21.84 0.39 -11.42
N GLY A 148 -22.21 -0.76 -10.83
CA GLY A 148 -21.64 -1.21 -9.56
C GLY A 148 -20.14 -1.50 -9.69
N ASP A 149 -19.76 -2.35 -10.64
CA ASP A 149 -18.36 -2.77 -10.83
C ASP A 149 -17.41 -1.59 -11.00
N VAL A 150 -17.74 -0.62 -11.87
CA VAL A 150 -16.83 0.51 -12.12
C VAL A 150 -16.60 1.35 -10.86
N HIS A 151 -17.53 1.36 -9.90
CA HIS A 151 -17.41 2.06 -8.61
C HIS A 151 -16.82 1.18 -7.50
N GLN A 152 -16.47 -0.08 -7.79
CA GLN A 152 -15.64 -0.90 -6.90
C GLN A 152 -14.19 -0.46 -7.12
N PRO A 153 -13.49 0.10 -6.12
CA PRO A 153 -12.17 0.66 -6.35
C PRO A 153 -11.17 -0.34 -6.98
N LEU A 154 -11.15 -1.58 -6.51
CA LEU A 154 -10.26 -2.64 -6.98
C LEU A 154 -10.70 -3.33 -8.28
N HIS A 155 -11.86 -2.97 -8.84
CA HIS A 155 -12.24 -3.34 -10.21
C HIS A 155 -11.61 -2.44 -11.25
N VAL A 156 -11.07 -1.30 -10.83
CA VAL A 156 -10.15 -0.49 -11.64
C VAL A 156 -8.81 -0.55 -10.92
N GLY A 157 -8.08 -1.64 -11.13
CA GLY A 157 -6.96 -2.05 -10.30
C GLY A 157 -5.74 -2.47 -11.11
N PHE A 158 -4.65 -2.80 -10.40
CA PHE A 158 -3.38 -3.08 -11.06
C PHE A 158 -3.37 -4.48 -11.69
N THR A 159 -2.85 -4.56 -12.92
CA THR A 159 -2.69 -5.84 -13.62
C THR A 159 -1.84 -6.83 -12.83
N GLY A 160 -0.75 -6.35 -12.22
CA GLY A 160 0.28 -7.14 -11.56
C GLY A 160 -0.18 -7.83 -10.28
N ASP A 161 -1.27 -7.36 -9.68
CA ASP A 161 -1.89 -8.00 -8.51
C ASP A 161 -3.31 -8.52 -8.75
N ALA A 162 -3.77 -8.46 -10.01
CA ALA A 162 -5.12 -8.79 -10.46
C ALA A 162 -6.19 -8.01 -9.68
N GLY A 163 -6.03 -6.70 -9.56
CA GLY A 163 -6.94 -5.84 -8.80
C GLY A 163 -6.98 -6.20 -7.32
N GLY A 164 -5.84 -6.50 -6.71
CA GLY A 164 -5.74 -6.91 -5.31
C GLY A 164 -6.15 -8.36 -5.01
N ASN A 165 -6.53 -9.18 -6.00
CA ASN A 165 -6.89 -10.59 -5.79
C ASN A 165 -5.70 -11.43 -5.31
N SER A 166 -4.49 -11.09 -5.75
CA SER A 166 -3.29 -11.77 -5.29
C SER A 166 -2.81 -11.27 -3.92
N VAL A 167 -3.23 -10.08 -3.47
CA VAL A 167 -2.81 -9.49 -2.19
C VAL A 167 -3.53 -10.18 -1.04
N VAL A 168 -2.93 -11.24 -0.51
CA VAL A 168 -3.47 -11.99 0.63
C VAL A 168 -3.44 -11.11 1.87
N VAL A 169 -4.55 -10.91 2.58
CA VAL A 169 -4.62 -10.13 3.84
C VAL A 169 -5.40 -10.91 4.90
N HIS A 170 -5.49 -10.39 6.11
CA HIS A 170 -6.43 -10.85 7.13
C HIS A 170 -7.47 -9.75 7.33
N TRP A 171 -8.75 -10.08 7.30
CA TRP A 171 -9.82 -9.21 7.77
C TRP A 171 -10.19 -9.63 9.18
N TYR A 172 -9.83 -8.82 10.18
CA TYR A 172 -9.75 -9.22 11.58
C TYR A 172 -8.93 -10.51 11.74
N HIS A 173 -9.58 -11.62 12.05
CA HIS A 173 -8.92 -12.91 12.25
C HIS A 173 -9.03 -13.85 11.04
N ARG A 174 -9.64 -13.40 9.94
CA ARG A 174 -9.94 -14.25 8.76
C ARG A 174 -8.97 -13.95 7.62
N LYS A 175 -8.16 -14.94 7.24
CA LYS A 175 -7.33 -14.87 6.04
C LYS A 175 -8.20 -14.79 4.78
N THR A 176 -7.90 -13.85 3.90
CA THR A 176 -8.64 -13.51 2.67
C THR A 176 -7.67 -12.87 1.67
N ASN A 177 -8.16 -12.27 0.59
CA ASN A 177 -7.42 -11.32 -0.24
C ASN A 177 -8.02 -9.91 -0.14
N LEU A 178 -7.25 -8.89 -0.54
CA LEU A 178 -7.61 -7.48 -0.47
C LEU A 178 -8.85 -7.16 -1.30
N HIS A 179 -8.93 -7.76 -2.49
CA HIS A 179 -10.09 -7.61 -3.37
C HIS A 179 -11.38 -7.98 -2.64
N HIS A 180 -11.45 -9.18 -2.07
CA HIS A 180 -12.60 -9.69 -1.31
C HIS A 180 -12.91 -8.86 -0.05
N VAL A 181 -11.91 -8.18 0.54
CA VAL A 181 -12.16 -7.26 1.66
C VAL A 181 -13.02 -6.08 1.21
N TRP A 182 -12.63 -5.45 0.12
CA TRP A 182 -13.35 -4.30 -0.45
C TRP A 182 -14.67 -4.72 -1.07
N ASP A 183 -14.71 -5.91 -1.64
CA ASP A 183 -15.86 -6.42 -2.35
C ASP A 183 -17.00 -6.84 -1.42
N ASN A 184 -16.68 -7.57 -0.34
CA ASN A 184 -17.68 -8.13 0.58
C ASN A 184 -17.46 -7.68 2.02
N MET A 185 -16.26 -7.89 2.55
CA MET A 185 -16.10 -7.97 4.02
C MET A 185 -16.29 -6.64 4.73
N ILE A 186 -16.00 -5.50 4.08
CA ILE A 186 -16.30 -4.17 4.61
C ILE A 186 -17.82 -3.99 4.77
N ILE A 187 -18.60 -4.36 3.75
CA ILE A 187 -20.07 -4.25 3.75
C ILE A 187 -20.66 -5.17 4.79
N GLU A 188 -20.26 -6.44 4.81
CA GLU A 188 -20.72 -7.42 5.80
C GLU A 188 -20.44 -6.96 7.23
N SER A 189 -19.26 -6.38 7.47
CA SER A 189 -18.87 -5.85 8.78
C SER A 189 -19.69 -4.62 9.14
N ALA A 190 -19.88 -3.70 8.20
CA ALA A 190 -20.69 -2.50 8.41
C ALA A 190 -22.15 -2.86 8.71
N LEU A 191 -22.73 -3.80 7.96
CA LEU A 191 -24.08 -4.34 8.19
C LEU A 191 -24.21 -4.87 9.61
N LYS A 192 -23.27 -5.71 10.04
CA LYS A 192 -23.28 -6.31 11.37
C LYS A 192 -23.07 -5.29 12.49
N MET A 193 -22.16 -4.33 12.31
CA MET A 193 -21.76 -3.38 13.35
C MET A 193 -22.73 -2.20 13.49
N PHE A 194 -23.27 -1.70 12.38
CA PHE A 194 -23.97 -0.41 12.36
C PHE A 194 -25.44 -0.52 11.92
N TYR A 195 -25.84 -1.60 11.24
CA TYR A 195 -27.16 -1.68 10.59
C TYR A 195 -27.98 -2.90 11.01
N SER A 196 -27.66 -3.51 12.15
CA SER A 196 -28.38 -4.67 12.70
C SER A 196 -28.45 -5.87 11.74
N SER A 197 -27.44 -6.02 10.87
CA SER A 197 -27.39 -7.02 9.80
C SER A 197 -28.54 -6.92 8.79
N ASP A 198 -29.11 -5.73 8.62
CA ASP A 198 -30.21 -5.47 7.67
C ASP A 198 -29.75 -4.49 6.59
N LEU A 199 -29.68 -4.99 5.35
CA LEU A 199 -29.28 -4.22 4.18
C LEU A 199 -30.24 -3.05 3.88
N SER A 200 -31.52 -3.19 4.19
CA SER A 200 -32.51 -2.12 4.02
C SER A 200 -32.19 -0.93 4.91
N ASN A 201 -31.72 -1.16 6.14
CA ASN A 201 -31.31 -0.08 7.05
C ASN A 201 -30.08 0.66 6.54
N MET A 202 -29.10 -0.07 5.98
CA MET A 202 -27.93 0.53 5.36
C MET A 202 -28.32 1.39 4.15
N ILE A 203 -29.14 0.86 3.25
CA ILE A 203 -29.65 1.58 2.07
C ILE A 203 -30.41 2.85 2.48
N GLN A 204 -31.32 2.75 3.46
CA GLN A 204 -32.05 3.93 3.97
C GLN A 204 -31.12 4.97 4.57
N SER A 205 -30.08 4.55 5.31
CA SER A 205 -29.07 5.46 5.85
C SER A 205 -28.29 6.17 4.74
N ILE A 206 -27.94 5.46 3.67
CA ILE A 206 -27.25 6.02 2.50
C ILE A 206 -28.16 7.00 1.76
N GLN A 207 -29.40 6.62 1.46
CA GLN A 207 -30.39 7.50 0.81
C GLN A 207 -30.66 8.78 1.62
N LYS A 208 -30.67 8.68 2.95
CA LYS A 208 -30.75 9.84 3.83
C LYS A 208 -29.52 10.74 3.69
N ASN A 209 -28.31 10.19 3.66
CA ASN A 209 -27.08 10.97 3.46
C ASN A 209 -27.05 11.64 2.07
N ILE A 210 -27.50 10.95 1.02
CA ILE A 210 -27.66 11.52 -0.33
C ILE A 210 -28.58 12.75 -0.27
N SER A 211 -29.70 12.65 0.43
CA SER A 211 -30.69 13.73 0.54
C SER A 211 -30.28 14.87 1.49
N ASP A 212 -29.25 14.68 2.31
CA ASP A 212 -28.81 15.61 3.36
C ASP A 212 -27.34 16.01 3.13
N ARG A 213 -26.39 15.25 3.69
CA ARG A 213 -24.96 15.56 3.70
C ARG A 213 -24.32 15.68 2.32
N TRP A 214 -24.74 14.86 1.37
CA TRP A 214 -24.15 14.78 0.02
C TRP A 214 -25.02 15.44 -1.04
N SER A 215 -26.04 16.20 -0.64
CA SER A 215 -26.99 16.82 -1.57
C SER A 215 -26.32 17.74 -2.59
N ASN A 216 -25.23 18.41 -2.20
CA ASN A 216 -24.44 19.27 -3.10
C ASN A 216 -23.60 18.47 -4.12
N ASP A 217 -23.23 17.23 -3.80
CA ASP A 217 -22.36 16.39 -4.62
C ASP A 217 -23.13 15.64 -5.72
N ILE A 218 -24.45 15.44 -5.55
CA ILE A 218 -25.29 14.73 -6.54
C ILE A 218 -25.15 15.36 -7.94
N SER A 219 -25.10 16.69 -8.00
CA SER A 219 -25.00 17.40 -9.28
C SER A 219 -23.70 17.11 -10.02
N SER A 220 -22.60 16.87 -9.31
CA SER A 220 -21.33 16.50 -9.94
C SER A 220 -21.28 15.01 -10.31
N TRP A 221 -21.89 14.13 -9.51
CA TRP A 221 -21.99 12.69 -9.81
C TRP A 221 -22.83 12.40 -11.05
N ALA A 222 -23.95 13.11 -11.21
CA ALA A 222 -24.90 12.89 -12.30
C ALA A 222 -24.52 13.59 -13.61
N ASN A 223 -23.52 14.48 -13.60
CA ASN A 223 -23.22 15.33 -14.75
C ASN A 223 -22.03 14.81 -15.56
N CYS A 224 -22.32 14.39 -16.79
CA CYS A 224 -21.31 14.11 -17.79
C CYS A 224 -20.97 15.36 -18.61
N SER A 225 -19.71 15.49 -19.01
CA SER A 225 -19.31 16.50 -20.00
C SER A 225 -20.06 16.27 -21.32
N SER A 226 -20.37 17.34 -22.05
CA SER A 226 -20.81 17.33 -23.47
C SER A 226 -22.05 16.49 -23.87
N ASN A 227 -23.26 16.74 -23.34
CA ASN A 227 -24.52 16.14 -23.85
C ASN A 227 -24.57 14.59 -23.92
N ASP A 228 -23.54 13.91 -23.41
CA ASP A 228 -23.42 12.45 -23.48
C ASP A 228 -24.38 11.80 -22.49
N THR A 229 -24.93 10.65 -22.87
CA THR A 229 -25.88 9.89 -22.01
C THR A 229 -25.16 9.21 -20.84
N VAL A 230 -23.87 8.91 -21.00
CA VAL A 230 -23.01 8.30 -19.96
C VAL A 230 -21.55 8.73 -20.18
N CYS A 231 -20.76 8.73 -19.11
CA CYS A 231 -19.33 9.07 -19.12
C CYS A 231 -18.55 8.14 -18.19
N PRO A 232 -18.28 6.89 -18.59
CA PRO A 232 -17.67 5.91 -17.70
C PRO A 232 -16.19 6.17 -17.39
N ASP A 233 -15.48 6.93 -18.24
CA ASP A 233 -14.05 7.22 -18.05
C ASP A 233 -13.73 8.03 -16.78
N PRO A 234 -14.49 9.10 -16.46
CA PRO A 234 -14.43 9.73 -15.14
C PRO A 234 -14.67 8.76 -13.98
N TYR A 235 -15.65 7.85 -14.08
CA TYR A 235 -15.95 6.89 -13.02
C TYR A 235 -14.78 5.94 -12.77
N ALA A 236 -14.18 5.41 -13.85
CA ALA A 236 -13.00 4.57 -13.73
C ALA A 236 -11.79 5.34 -13.17
N SER A 237 -11.60 6.59 -13.59
CA SER A 237 -10.55 7.47 -13.08
C SER A 237 -10.70 7.78 -11.59
N GLU A 238 -11.93 7.99 -11.14
CA GLU A 238 -12.26 8.15 -9.72
C GLU A 238 -11.96 6.86 -8.95
N SER A 239 -12.39 5.71 -9.45
CA SER A 239 -12.20 4.42 -8.79
C SER A 239 -10.74 4.05 -8.61
N ILE A 240 -9.89 4.18 -9.63
CA ILE A 240 -8.45 3.91 -9.47
C ILE A 240 -7.78 4.90 -8.50
N SER A 241 -8.23 6.16 -8.50
CA SER A 241 -7.75 7.17 -7.54
C SER A 241 -8.11 6.77 -6.10
N LEU A 242 -9.35 6.34 -5.86
CA LEU A 242 -9.80 5.84 -4.56
C LEU A 242 -9.10 4.52 -4.17
N ALA A 243 -8.87 3.63 -5.13
CA ALA A 243 -8.17 2.37 -4.91
C ALA A 243 -6.74 2.64 -4.41
N CYS A 244 -6.01 3.52 -5.09
CA CYS A 244 -4.68 3.94 -4.64
C CYS A 244 -4.71 4.63 -3.27
N LYS A 245 -5.66 5.56 -3.07
CA LYS A 245 -5.73 6.37 -1.86
C LYS A 245 -6.11 5.56 -0.62
N PHE A 246 -6.97 4.56 -0.77
CA PHE A 246 -7.58 3.85 0.35
C PHE A 246 -7.39 2.34 0.31
N ALA A 247 -7.57 1.69 -0.85
CA ALA A 247 -7.57 0.23 -0.94
C ALA A 247 -6.16 -0.36 -0.86
N TYR A 248 -5.23 0.14 -1.68
CA TYR A 248 -3.85 -0.30 -1.68
C TYR A 248 -3.05 0.29 -0.51
N ARG A 249 -3.51 1.39 0.10
CA ARG A 249 -2.80 2.09 1.17
C ARG A 249 -2.67 1.20 2.43
N ASN A 250 -1.44 0.83 2.76
CA ASN A 250 -1.08 -0.10 3.85
C ASN A 250 -1.65 -1.53 3.71
N ALA A 251 -2.13 -1.92 2.53
CA ALA A 251 -2.63 -3.26 2.26
C ALA A 251 -1.55 -4.10 1.57
N THR A 252 -0.55 -4.55 2.33
CA THR A 252 0.46 -5.50 1.84
C THR A 252 0.06 -6.93 2.22
N HIS A 253 0.74 -7.92 1.62
CA HIS A 253 0.43 -9.31 1.97
C HIS A 253 0.49 -9.55 3.49
N GLY A 254 -0.40 -10.38 4.00
CA GLY A 254 -0.64 -10.75 5.39
C GLY A 254 -0.90 -9.62 6.38
N THR A 255 -1.13 -8.38 5.95
CA THR A 255 -1.61 -7.34 6.87
C THR A 255 -2.97 -7.69 7.42
N THR A 256 -3.26 -7.24 8.64
CA THR A 256 -4.58 -7.38 9.26
C THR A 256 -5.34 -6.07 9.14
N LEU A 257 -6.48 -6.12 8.47
CA LEU A 257 -7.41 -5.03 8.20
C LEU A 257 -8.64 -5.18 9.11
N GLY A 258 -9.19 -4.08 9.64
CA GLY A 258 -10.46 -4.08 10.39
C GLY A 258 -10.37 -4.12 11.93
N GLY A 259 -9.22 -4.42 12.55
CA GLY A 259 -9.13 -4.40 14.02
C GLY A 259 -9.08 -2.99 14.62
N PHE A 260 -9.90 -2.71 15.66
CA PHE A 260 -9.55 -1.71 16.70
C PHE A 260 -8.40 -2.25 17.55
N ALA A 261 -7.25 -2.41 16.90
CA ALA A 261 -5.96 -2.73 17.45
C ALA A 261 -4.99 -2.54 16.28
N PHE A 262 -4.50 -1.31 16.13
CA PHE A 262 -3.15 -1.17 15.60
C PHE A 262 -2.25 -2.09 16.43
N ILE A 263 -1.29 -2.71 15.75
CA ILE A 263 -0.22 -3.58 16.27
C ILE A 263 -0.66 -5.05 16.43
N LEU A 264 -0.14 -5.93 15.55
CA LEU A 264 0.79 -7.05 15.86
C LEU A 264 0.71 -8.19 14.83
N GLU A 265 1.71 -8.31 13.96
CA GLU A 265 2.52 -9.53 13.76
C GLU A 265 3.59 -9.32 12.63
N PRO A 266 4.73 -10.01 12.72
CA PRO A 266 6.04 -9.49 12.35
C PRO A 266 6.33 -9.62 10.85
N ARG A 267 6.83 -8.54 10.25
CA ARG A 267 7.48 -8.57 8.95
C ARG A 267 8.71 -7.68 8.99
N VAL A 268 9.83 -8.25 8.59
CA VAL A 268 11.16 -7.62 8.51
C VAL A 268 11.10 -6.37 7.64
N HIS A 269 11.11 -5.19 8.27
CA HIS A 269 11.17 -3.89 7.63
C HIS A 269 12.28 -3.12 8.33
N ALA A 270 13.16 -2.53 7.55
CA ALA A 270 14.17 -1.64 8.08
C ALA A 270 13.55 -0.32 8.46
N TRP A 271 13.65 0.13 9.72
CA TRP A 271 12.70 1.08 10.34
C TRP A 271 11.27 0.86 9.86
N SER A 272 10.35 0.55 10.77
CA SER A 272 8.93 0.59 10.38
C SER A 272 8.54 1.97 9.83
N LYS A 273 7.39 2.02 9.14
CA LYS A 273 6.87 3.19 8.43
C LYS A 273 7.13 4.53 9.14
N GLU A 274 6.87 4.59 10.44
CA GLU A 274 6.98 5.78 11.26
C GLU A 274 8.42 6.34 11.30
N GLY A 275 9.44 5.48 11.40
CA GLY A 275 10.84 5.90 11.43
C GLY A 275 11.31 6.51 10.12
N HIS A 276 10.96 5.91 8.97
CA HIS A 276 11.28 6.44 7.64
C HIS A 276 10.60 7.77 7.36
N ILE A 277 9.31 7.90 7.72
CA ILE A 277 8.55 9.14 7.53
C ILE A 277 9.21 10.27 8.34
N MET A 278 9.46 10.06 9.64
CA MET A 278 10.12 11.06 10.49
C MET A 278 11.48 11.46 9.94
N MET A 279 12.30 10.47 9.56
CA MET A 279 13.64 10.74 9.07
C MET A 279 13.65 11.54 7.76
N CYS A 280 12.73 11.23 6.84
CA CYS A 280 12.58 11.99 5.61
C CYS A 280 11.97 13.38 5.80
N ASN A 281 11.07 13.57 6.77
CA ASN A 281 10.59 14.90 7.15
C ASN A 281 11.73 15.76 7.70
N ILE A 282 12.53 15.22 8.64
CA ILE A 282 13.73 15.90 9.15
C ILE A 282 14.65 16.28 7.99
N ALA A 283 14.90 15.33 7.07
CA ALA A 283 15.79 15.59 5.95
C ALA A 283 15.26 16.70 5.05
N GLN A 284 13.96 16.64 4.70
CA GLN A 284 13.30 17.60 3.82
C GLN A 284 13.28 19.00 4.42
N ASN A 285 13.04 19.13 5.73
CA ASN A 285 13.09 20.41 6.46
C ASN A 285 14.50 21.04 6.50
N LEU A 286 15.55 20.24 6.28
CA LEU A 286 16.95 20.68 6.28
C LEU A 286 17.53 20.88 4.87
N LEU A 287 16.72 20.72 3.83
CA LEU A 287 17.17 20.89 2.45
C LEU A 287 17.45 22.37 2.12
N GLU A 288 18.53 22.59 1.39
CA GLU A 288 18.80 23.87 0.75
C GLU A 288 17.88 24.06 -0.46
N HIS A 289 17.65 25.31 -0.86
CA HIS A 289 16.70 25.67 -1.92
C HIS A 289 16.92 24.87 -3.23
N ASP A 290 18.16 24.66 -3.63
CA ASP A 290 18.50 23.92 -4.86
C ASP A 290 18.11 22.44 -4.75
N ALA A 291 18.43 21.81 -3.62
CA ALA A 291 18.09 20.41 -3.38
C ALA A 291 16.58 20.22 -3.27
N GLN A 292 15.89 21.13 -2.57
CA GLN A 292 14.42 21.14 -2.47
C GLN A 292 13.76 21.23 -3.85
N HIS A 293 14.22 22.14 -4.70
CA HIS A 293 13.68 22.30 -6.05
C HIS A 293 13.92 21.05 -6.92
N VAL A 294 15.10 20.44 -6.87
CA VAL A 294 15.37 19.20 -7.61
C VAL A 294 14.50 18.04 -7.11
N ILE A 295 14.37 17.90 -5.80
CA ILE A 295 13.56 16.84 -5.19
C ILE A 295 12.08 16.98 -5.57
N GLN A 296 11.53 18.19 -5.56
CA GLN A 296 10.17 18.45 -6.03
C GLN A 296 9.96 18.03 -7.49
N ASN A 297 10.95 18.21 -8.37
CA ASN A 297 10.87 17.79 -9.76
C ASN A 297 11.05 16.27 -9.97
N LEU A 298 11.74 15.59 -9.05
CA LEU A 298 11.92 14.13 -9.09
C LEU A 298 10.75 13.37 -8.47
N LEU A 299 10.04 13.99 -7.53
CA LEU A 299 8.87 13.42 -6.90
C LEU A 299 7.65 13.47 -7.83
N PRO A 300 6.77 12.46 -7.77
CA PRO A 300 5.54 12.47 -8.56
C PRO A 300 4.52 13.47 -8.02
N ASP A 301 3.72 14.07 -8.90
CA ASP A 301 2.77 15.14 -8.54
C ASP A 301 1.79 14.78 -7.41
N TYR A 302 1.42 13.50 -7.26
CA TYR A 302 0.43 13.07 -6.27
C TYR A 302 0.91 13.14 -4.82
N VAL A 303 2.21 13.31 -4.57
CA VAL A 303 2.72 13.52 -3.21
C VAL A 303 2.91 14.99 -2.87
N ASP A 304 2.55 15.91 -3.77
CA ASP A 304 2.62 17.37 -3.55
C ASP A 304 3.98 17.82 -2.98
N GLY A 305 5.05 17.22 -3.50
CA GLY A 305 6.42 17.49 -3.08
C GLY A 305 6.83 16.90 -1.72
N ASP A 306 6.00 16.11 -1.03
CA ASP A 306 6.33 15.44 0.23
C ASP A 306 7.19 14.18 -0.02
N LEU A 307 8.47 14.24 0.38
CA LEU A 307 9.40 13.11 0.27
C LEU A 307 9.03 11.99 1.24
N SER A 308 8.57 12.33 2.44
CA SER A 308 8.25 11.38 3.50
C SER A 308 7.14 10.39 3.10
N ALA A 309 6.20 10.85 2.25
CA ALA A 309 5.13 10.05 1.68
C ALA A 309 5.64 8.81 0.91
N LEU A 310 6.86 8.84 0.38
CA LEU A 310 7.45 7.76 -0.43
C LEU A 310 8.70 7.13 0.17
N CYS A 311 9.15 7.56 1.35
CA CYS A 311 10.33 6.96 1.99
C CYS A 311 10.15 5.52 2.46
N THR A 312 8.93 4.98 2.42
CA THR A 312 8.67 3.55 2.68
C THR A 312 8.56 2.72 1.39
N TRP A 313 8.66 3.34 0.23
CA TRP A 313 8.50 2.67 -1.06
C TRP A 313 9.46 1.48 -1.27
N PRO A 314 10.76 1.55 -0.92
CA PRO A 314 11.66 0.41 -1.08
C PRO A 314 11.25 -0.86 -0.33
N ASP A 315 10.68 -0.71 0.87
CA ASP A 315 10.14 -1.84 1.63
C ASP A 315 8.89 -2.45 0.98
N GLN A 316 8.08 -1.65 0.27
CA GLN A 316 6.90 -2.14 -0.43
C GLN A 316 7.30 -2.99 -1.65
N ILE A 317 8.34 -2.56 -2.38
CA ILE A 317 8.72 -3.17 -3.67
C ILE A 317 9.70 -4.34 -3.56
N ARG A 318 10.44 -4.49 -2.46
CA ARG A 318 11.46 -5.55 -2.29
C ARG A 318 10.93 -6.99 -2.46
N HIS A 319 9.61 -7.18 -2.34
CA HIS A 319 8.95 -8.48 -2.51
C HIS A 319 8.52 -8.76 -3.96
N TRP A 320 8.49 -7.75 -4.83
CA TRP A 320 8.08 -7.92 -6.23
C TRP A 320 9.16 -8.62 -7.03
N TYR A 321 8.76 -9.42 -8.02
CA TYR A 321 9.69 -10.20 -8.83
C TYR A 321 10.80 -9.33 -9.47
N LYS A 322 10.43 -8.15 -9.98
CA LYS A 322 11.37 -7.18 -10.59
C LYS A 322 12.42 -6.67 -9.62
N TYR A 323 12.05 -6.42 -8.36
CA TYR A 323 12.91 -5.81 -7.35
C TYR A 323 13.36 -6.77 -6.26
N ARG A 324 13.12 -8.07 -6.40
CA ARG A 324 13.51 -9.09 -5.40
C ARG A 324 14.99 -9.01 -4.99
N ARG A 325 15.84 -8.54 -5.91
CA ARG A 325 17.29 -8.34 -5.68
C ARG A 325 17.61 -7.16 -4.75
N THR A 326 16.67 -6.27 -4.49
CA THR A 326 16.86 -5.13 -3.57
C THR A 326 16.69 -5.54 -2.11
N SER A 327 16.13 -6.72 -1.81
CA SER A 327 15.89 -7.15 -0.42
C SER A 327 17.17 -7.18 0.41
N SER A 328 18.30 -7.62 -0.15
CA SER A 328 19.60 -7.62 0.55
C SER A 328 20.24 -6.23 0.67
N LEU A 329 19.68 -5.20 0.01
CA LEU A 329 20.16 -3.83 0.12
C LEU A 329 19.66 -3.12 1.39
N HIS A 330 18.71 -3.70 2.13
CA HIS A 330 18.15 -3.06 3.33
C HIS A 330 19.02 -3.26 4.58
N PHE A 331 20.01 -4.16 4.56
CA PHE A 331 20.75 -4.51 5.77
C PHE A 331 22.20 -4.90 5.46
N ILE A 332 22.94 -5.15 6.53
CA ILE A 332 24.28 -5.73 6.55
C ILE A 332 24.27 -6.83 7.61
N ASP A 333 24.67 -8.04 7.20
CA ASP A 333 24.93 -9.14 8.11
C ASP A 333 26.39 -9.08 8.57
N THR A 334 26.62 -8.98 9.88
CA THR A 334 27.96 -9.02 10.46
C THR A 334 28.20 -10.35 11.19
N PRO A 335 29.46 -10.81 11.32
CA PRO A 335 29.76 -12.03 12.05
C PRO A 335 29.36 -11.93 13.52
N ASP A 336 28.77 -13.01 14.04
CA ASP A 336 28.21 -13.05 15.38
C ASP A 336 29.25 -12.68 16.44
N ASN A 337 28.86 -11.83 17.39
CA ASN A 337 29.69 -11.32 18.48
C ASN A 337 30.96 -10.54 18.05
N ALA A 338 31.17 -10.29 16.75
CA ALA A 338 32.33 -9.53 16.29
C ALA A 338 32.20 -8.03 16.59
N CYS A 339 30.96 -7.53 16.75
CA CYS A 339 30.64 -6.13 17.04
C CYS A 339 31.43 -5.13 16.19
N SER A 340 31.68 -5.48 14.93
CA SER A 340 32.51 -4.74 14.00
C SER A 340 31.99 -4.94 12.59
N PHE A 341 32.06 -3.88 11.79
CA PHE A 341 31.73 -3.90 10.38
C PHE A 341 33.00 -3.69 9.56
N ASP A 342 33.25 -4.58 8.60
CA ASP A 342 34.25 -4.41 7.55
C ASP A 342 33.56 -4.52 6.19
N TYR A 343 33.69 -3.49 5.35
CA TYR A 343 32.96 -3.42 4.09
C TYR A 343 33.30 -4.58 3.13
N GLN A 344 34.57 -4.98 3.07
CA GLN A 344 35.00 -6.05 2.16
C GLN A 344 34.54 -7.42 2.64
N ARG A 345 34.51 -7.62 3.95
CA ARG A 345 34.04 -8.84 4.61
C ARG A 345 32.51 -8.95 4.54
N ASP A 346 31.78 -7.89 4.85
CA ASP A 346 30.35 -7.96 5.22
C ASP A 346 29.40 -7.41 4.15
N CYS A 347 29.87 -6.55 3.23
CA CYS A 347 28.98 -5.98 2.21
C CYS A 347 28.82 -6.91 1.00
N HIS A 348 27.99 -7.94 1.15
CA HIS A 348 27.64 -8.87 0.09
C HIS A 348 26.26 -9.51 0.30
N ASP A 349 25.68 -10.06 -0.77
CA ASP A 349 24.45 -10.85 -0.67
C ASP A 349 24.72 -12.25 -0.06
N PRO A 350 23.68 -13.05 0.24
CA PRO A 350 23.85 -14.42 0.75
C PRO A 350 24.63 -15.38 -0.18
N HIS A 351 24.85 -15.00 -1.44
CA HIS A 351 25.64 -15.77 -2.42
C HIS A 351 27.07 -15.23 -2.56
N GLY A 352 27.48 -14.26 -1.74
CA GLY A 352 28.82 -13.67 -1.73
C GLY A 352 29.06 -12.61 -2.81
N LYS A 353 28.02 -12.14 -3.51
CA LYS A 353 28.15 -11.06 -4.49
C LYS A 353 28.37 -9.73 -3.77
N LYS A 354 29.54 -9.13 -4.02
CA LYS A 354 30.00 -7.88 -3.39
C LYS A 354 29.09 -6.68 -3.69
N ASP A 355 29.14 -5.69 -2.80
CA ASP A 355 28.42 -4.41 -2.86
C ASP A 355 26.89 -4.49 -2.72
N ILE A 356 26.35 -5.69 -2.46
CA ILE A 356 24.92 -5.89 -2.21
C ILE A 356 24.67 -5.86 -0.70
N CYS A 357 24.67 -4.66 -0.13
CA CYS A 357 24.30 -4.37 1.24
C CYS A 357 23.85 -2.90 1.34
N VAL A 358 23.28 -2.47 2.47
CA VAL A 358 22.82 -1.07 2.62
C VAL A 358 23.91 -0.02 2.43
N ALA A 359 25.14 -0.27 2.90
CA ALA A 359 26.25 0.65 2.69
C ALA A 359 26.65 0.75 1.20
N GLY A 360 26.59 -0.35 0.45
CA GLY A 360 26.84 -0.36 -1.00
C GLY A 360 25.71 0.30 -1.78
N ALA A 361 24.46 0.09 -1.35
CA ALA A 361 23.27 0.71 -1.93
C ALA A 361 23.33 2.24 -1.84
N ILE A 362 23.66 2.79 -0.66
CA ILE A 362 23.81 4.24 -0.48
C ILE A 362 24.85 4.80 -1.46
N LYS A 363 26.04 4.18 -1.56
CA LYS A 363 27.08 4.62 -2.51
C LYS A 363 26.55 4.62 -3.94
N ASN A 364 25.90 3.54 -4.35
CA ASN A 364 25.38 3.38 -5.70
C ASN A 364 24.33 4.44 -6.04
N PHE A 365 23.32 4.65 -5.18
CA PHE A 365 22.26 5.61 -5.46
C PHE A 365 22.71 7.06 -5.30
N THR A 366 23.68 7.35 -4.42
CA THR A 366 24.37 8.64 -4.41
C THR A 366 25.10 8.89 -5.74
N THR A 367 25.83 7.90 -6.29
CA THR A 367 26.46 8.04 -7.62
C THR A 367 25.44 8.28 -8.72
N GLN A 368 24.32 7.57 -8.72
CA GLN A 368 23.26 7.76 -9.73
C GLN A 368 22.69 9.18 -9.71
N LEU A 369 22.46 9.74 -8.52
CA LEU A 369 21.92 11.09 -8.38
C LEU A 369 22.94 12.18 -8.75
N LEU A 370 24.24 11.94 -8.64
CA LEU A 370 25.26 12.88 -9.13
C LEU A 370 25.16 13.11 -10.66
N HIS A 371 24.68 12.12 -11.42
CA HIS A 371 24.48 12.26 -12.87
C HIS A 371 23.33 13.20 -13.25
N TYR A 372 22.46 13.59 -12.30
CA TYR A 372 21.40 14.59 -12.54
C TYR A 372 21.99 15.91 -13.06
N LYS A 373 23.15 16.33 -12.52
CA LYS A 373 23.82 17.59 -12.90
C LYS A 373 24.44 17.56 -14.28
N GLU A 374 24.92 16.40 -14.73
CA GLU A 374 25.68 16.29 -15.97
C GLU A 374 24.82 16.42 -17.23
N GLY A 375 23.48 16.56 -17.09
CA GLY A 375 22.54 16.48 -18.21
C GLY A 375 22.64 15.15 -18.96
N SER A 376 23.31 14.16 -18.36
CA SER A 376 23.57 12.87 -18.97
C SER A 376 22.27 12.09 -18.98
N SER A 377 21.62 12.07 -20.13
CA SER A 377 20.47 11.21 -20.39
C SER A 377 20.91 9.76 -20.54
N ASP A 378 21.67 9.22 -19.58
CA ASP A 378 21.84 7.77 -19.50
C ASP A 378 20.49 7.18 -19.12
N ARG A 379 19.73 6.76 -20.15
CA ARG A 379 18.38 6.17 -20.07
C ARG A 379 18.28 4.94 -19.16
N ARG A 380 19.39 4.50 -18.55
CA ARG A 380 19.50 3.35 -17.65
C ARG A 380 19.11 3.65 -16.20
N TYR A 381 19.18 4.90 -15.73
CA TYR A 381 18.87 5.23 -14.34
C TYR A 381 17.52 5.96 -14.21
N ASN A 382 16.67 5.43 -13.33
CA ASN A 382 15.47 6.14 -12.89
C ASN A 382 15.83 6.95 -11.64
N LEU A 383 16.01 8.26 -11.80
CA LEU A 383 16.49 9.14 -10.72
C LEU A 383 15.47 9.31 -9.59
N THR A 384 14.17 9.15 -9.88
CA THR A 384 13.14 9.05 -8.83
C THR A 384 13.37 7.81 -7.99
N GLU A 385 13.59 6.64 -8.60
CA GLU A 385 13.92 5.42 -7.83
C GLU A 385 15.22 5.61 -7.03
N ALA A 386 16.24 6.22 -7.61
CA ALA A 386 17.50 6.48 -6.91
C ALA A 386 17.32 7.38 -5.68
N LEU A 387 16.48 8.43 -5.79
CA LEU A 387 16.11 9.30 -4.67
C LEU A 387 15.39 8.52 -3.57
N LEU A 388 14.39 7.71 -3.92
CA LEU A 388 13.60 6.94 -2.95
C LEU A 388 14.44 5.86 -2.27
N PHE A 389 15.26 5.13 -3.02
CA PHE A 389 16.17 4.14 -2.47
C PHE A 389 17.20 4.78 -1.55
N LEU A 390 17.85 5.88 -1.96
CA LEU A 390 18.80 6.57 -1.11
C LEU A 390 18.14 7.06 0.19
N SER A 391 16.98 7.68 0.09
CA SER A 391 16.26 8.22 1.24
C SER A 391 15.89 7.13 2.26
N HIS A 392 15.40 5.99 1.77
CA HIS A 392 15.11 4.83 2.62
C HIS A 392 16.37 4.19 3.20
N PHE A 393 17.38 3.86 2.38
CA PHE A 393 18.59 3.17 2.86
C PHE A 393 19.41 4.00 3.84
N MET A 394 19.30 5.34 3.78
CA MET A 394 19.82 6.21 4.82
C MET A 394 19.15 5.98 6.18
N GLY A 395 17.90 5.53 6.23
CA GLY A 395 17.22 5.11 7.45
C GLY A 395 17.73 3.77 7.92
N ASP A 396 17.71 2.80 7.02
CA ASP A 396 18.10 1.43 7.28
C ASP A 396 19.49 1.36 7.88
N ILE A 397 20.47 2.05 7.30
CA ILE A 397 21.84 2.03 7.83
C ILE A 397 21.94 2.65 9.22
N HIS A 398 20.99 3.50 9.61
CA HIS A 398 20.92 4.12 10.94
C HIS A 398 20.16 3.28 11.97
N GLN A 399 19.35 2.30 11.53
CA GLN A 399 18.71 1.33 12.42
C GLN A 399 19.79 0.35 12.93
N PRO A 400 20.08 0.30 14.24
CA PRO A 400 21.15 -0.56 14.76
C PRO A 400 21.05 -2.03 14.35
N MET A 401 19.86 -2.62 14.41
CA MET A 401 19.61 -4.03 14.12
C MET A 401 19.68 -4.36 12.61
N HIS A 402 19.74 -3.34 11.74
CA HIS A 402 20.00 -3.50 10.29
C HIS A 402 21.48 -3.71 9.98
N VAL A 403 22.34 -3.49 10.96
CA VAL A 403 23.75 -3.85 10.93
C VAL A 403 23.98 -4.79 12.11
N GLY A 404 23.28 -5.94 12.06
CA GLY A 404 23.16 -6.91 13.14
C GLY A 404 23.96 -8.18 12.89
N PHE A 405 23.67 -9.24 13.65
CA PHE A 405 24.37 -10.53 13.49
C PHE A 405 23.70 -11.39 12.43
N THR A 406 24.51 -12.22 11.79
CA THR A 406 24.06 -13.09 10.72
C THR A 406 23.18 -14.22 11.26
N SER A 407 23.57 -14.81 12.40
CA SER A 407 22.88 -15.99 12.94
C SER A 407 21.45 -15.75 13.36
N ASP A 408 21.13 -14.52 13.75
CA ASP A 408 19.81 -14.14 14.28
C ASP A 408 19.01 -13.24 13.31
N GLU A 409 19.48 -13.12 12.07
CA GLU A 409 18.90 -12.26 11.04
C GLU A 409 18.71 -10.81 11.54
N GLY A 410 19.72 -10.26 12.22
CA GLY A 410 19.65 -8.94 12.85
C GLY A 410 18.63 -8.88 14.00
N GLY A 411 18.52 -9.95 14.78
CA GLY A 411 17.58 -10.09 15.90
C GLY A 411 16.13 -10.41 15.50
N ASN A 412 15.86 -10.74 14.22
CA ASN A 412 14.53 -11.17 13.79
C ASN A 412 14.14 -12.52 14.38
N THR A 413 15.11 -13.41 14.60
CA THR A 413 14.87 -14.74 15.19
C THR A 413 14.94 -14.76 16.71
N ILE A 414 15.13 -13.60 17.36
CA ILE A 414 15.07 -13.46 18.82
C ILE A 414 13.64 -13.08 19.17
N GLU A 415 12.80 -14.07 19.44
CA GLU A 415 11.40 -13.85 19.80
C GLU A 415 11.30 -13.40 21.25
N LEU A 416 10.42 -12.45 21.54
CA LEU A 416 10.25 -11.88 22.87
C LEU A 416 8.86 -11.28 23.03
N HIS A 417 8.58 -10.74 24.22
CA HIS A 417 7.40 -9.93 24.44
C HIS A 417 7.81 -8.46 24.60
N TRP A 418 7.17 -7.57 23.84
CA TRP A 418 7.18 -6.15 24.11
C TRP A 418 5.96 -5.82 24.97
N TYR A 419 6.18 -5.48 26.24
CA TYR A 419 5.16 -5.43 27.27
C TYR A 419 4.26 -6.68 27.27
N ARG A 420 3.02 -6.56 26.78
CA ARG A 420 2.00 -7.61 26.84
C ARG A 420 1.89 -8.42 25.57
N HIS A 421 2.58 -8.04 24.50
CA HIS A 421 2.43 -8.65 23.19
C HIS A 421 3.71 -9.27 22.66
N LYS A 422 3.56 -10.28 21.81
CA LYS A 422 4.67 -10.94 21.15
C LYS A 422 5.30 -10.05 20.08
N SER A 423 6.62 -10.01 20.03
CA SER A 423 7.42 -9.30 19.03
C SER A 423 8.73 -10.09 18.82
N ASN A 424 9.64 -9.53 18.04
CA ASN A 424 11.05 -9.94 18.03
C ASN A 424 11.95 -8.72 18.31
N LEU A 425 13.23 -8.95 18.61
CA LEU A 425 14.16 -7.88 18.96
C LEU A 425 14.33 -6.86 17.84
N HIS A 426 14.41 -7.31 16.59
CA HIS A 426 14.52 -6.45 15.42
C HIS A 426 13.36 -5.44 15.34
N HIS A 427 12.13 -5.97 15.41
CA HIS A 427 10.89 -5.20 15.37
C HIS A 427 10.74 -4.24 16.56
N VAL A 428 11.33 -4.57 17.73
CA VAL A 428 11.37 -3.64 18.86
C VAL A 428 12.13 -2.36 18.51
N TRP A 429 13.25 -2.49 17.81
CA TRP A 429 14.07 -1.36 17.37
C TRP A 429 13.46 -0.64 16.16
N ASP A 430 12.87 -1.35 15.21
CA ASP A 430 12.22 -0.74 14.04
C ASP A 430 10.98 0.07 14.38
N ARG A 431 10.22 -0.37 15.39
CA ARG A 431 8.82 0.06 15.56
C ARG A 431 8.41 0.27 17.00
N GLU A 432 8.57 -0.73 17.85
CA GLU A 432 7.88 -0.75 19.13
C GLU A 432 8.32 0.39 20.06
N ILE A 433 9.61 0.72 20.07
CA ILE A 433 10.13 1.87 20.83
C ILE A 433 9.51 3.17 20.34
N ILE A 434 9.41 3.37 19.03
CA ILE A 434 8.84 4.59 18.44
C ILE A 434 7.35 4.70 18.78
N LEU A 435 6.57 3.63 18.55
CA LEU A 435 5.14 3.63 18.84
C LEU A 435 4.83 3.83 20.31
N THR A 436 5.64 3.22 21.18
CA THR A 436 5.49 3.38 22.64
C THR A 436 5.80 4.81 23.04
N ALA A 437 6.86 5.43 22.50
CA ALA A 437 7.16 6.83 22.75
C ALA A 437 6.04 7.75 22.28
N ALA A 438 5.61 7.62 21.01
CA ALA A 438 4.53 8.42 20.45
C ALA A 438 3.24 8.31 21.28
N LYS A 439 2.86 7.09 21.67
CA LYS A 439 1.64 6.85 22.46
C LYS A 439 1.76 7.39 23.89
N GLU A 440 2.80 7.00 24.62
CA GLU A 440 2.88 7.23 26.07
C GLU A 440 3.35 8.65 26.41
N LEU A 441 4.12 9.31 25.53
CA LEU A 441 4.68 10.64 25.77
C LEU A 441 4.00 11.76 24.96
N TYR A 442 3.47 11.43 23.77
CA TYR A 442 2.93 12.43 22.82
C TYR A 442 1.47 12.18 22.43
N GLY A 443 0.76 11.26 23.10
CA GLY A 443 -0.67 11.03 22.84
C GLY A 443 -0.98 10.47 21.44
N GLN A 444 -0.03 9.74 20.84
CA GLN A 444 -0.04 9.25 19.45
C GLN A 444 0.14 10.33 18.38
N ASP A 445 0.55 11.54 18.77
CA ASP A 445 0.91 12.60 17.85
C ASP A 445 2.38 12.45 17.42
N TYR A 446 2.58 12.05 16.17
CA TYR A 446 3.92 11.87 15.60
C TYR A 446 4.55 13.19 15.19
N ASP A 447 3.75 14.22 14.92
CA ASP A 447 4.25 15.54 14.55
C ASP A 447 4.89 16.19 15.78
N LEU A 448 4.28 16.06 16.96
CA LEU A 448 4.88 16.52 18.23
C LEU A 448 6.17 15.74 18.60
N LEU A 449 6.20 14.43 18.34
CA LEU A 449 7.43 13.65 18.54
C LEU A 449 8.54 14.13 17.59
N LEU A 450 8.19 14.38 16.33
CA LEU A 450 9.10 14.91 15.32
C LEU A 450 9.64 16.29 15.71
N GLU A 451 8.76 17.22 16.11
CA GLU A 451 9.13 18.56 16.59
C GLU A 451 10.10 18.50 17.78
N ASP A 452 9.92 17.56 18.72
CA ASP A 452 10.81 17.39 19.86
C ASP A 452 12.19 16.83 19.44
N ILE A 453 12.22 15.91 18.46
CA ILE A 453 13.47 15.44 17.85
C ILE A 453 14.20 16.61 17.17
N GLU A 454 13.48 17.43 16.40
CA GLU A 454 14.02 18.60 15.70
C GLU A 454 14.53 19.68 16.65
N GLY A 455 13.77 20.01 17.70
CA GLY A 455 14.19 20.92 18.75
C GLY A 455 15.47 20.47 19.44
N ASN A 456 15.60 19.15 19.69
CA ASN A 456 16.78 18.59 20.36
C ASN A 456 18.08 18.76 19.57
N PHE A 457 18.06 18.71 18.24
CA PHE A 457 19.27 18.94 17.43
C PHE A 457 19.43 20.37 16.90
N THR A 458 18.39 21.19 16.98
CA THR A 458 18.46 22.62 16.59
C THR A 458 19.06 23.44 17.72
N ASP A 459 18.42 23.43 18.89
CA ASP A 459 18.80 24.26 20.06
C ASP A 459 18.95 23.45 21.36
N GLY A 460 18.70 22.15 21.31
CA GLY A 460 18.70 21.26 22.48
C GLY A 460 19.98 20.44 22.66
N LEU A 461 19.81 19.24 23.21
CA LEU A 461 20.88 18.35 23.68
C LEU A 461 21.91 17.95 22.60
N TRP A 462 21.52 17.93 21.33
CA TRP A 462 22.34 17.47 20.21
C TRP A 462 22.83 18.59 19.28
N SER A 463 22.53 19.85 19.59
CA SER A 463 22.96 21.01 18.78
C SER A 463 24.48 21.02 18.55
N ASP A 464 25.28 20.79 19.59
CA ASP A 464 26.74 20.71 19.52
C ASP A 464 27.26 19.48 18.73
N ASP A 465 26.44 18.43 18.59
CA ASP A 465 26.82 17.20 17.88
C ASP A 465 26.64 17.33 16.35
N ILE A 466 25.81 18.26 15.86
CA ILE A 466 25.44 18.38 14.43
C ILE A 466 26.65 18.50 13.50
N PRO A 467 27.68 19.35 13.77
CA PRO A 467 28.85 19.43 12.91
C PRO A 467 29.54 18.06 12.73
N SER A 468 29.60 17.25 13.78
CA SER A 468 30.19 15.90 13.72
C SER A 468 29.32 14.90 12.94
N TRP A 469 27.99 15.11 12.90
CA TRP A 469 27.09 14.26 12.14
C TRP A 469 27.18 14.54 10.64
N LYS A 470 27.37 15.82 10.29
CA LYS A 470 27.59 16.32 8.93
C LYS A 470 29.03 16.16 8.44
N GLU A 471 29.97 15.82 9.32
CA GLU A 471 31.35 15.59 8.92
C GLU A 471 31.47 14.32 8.06
N CYS A 472 31.59 14.53 6.76
CA CYS A 472 31.77 13.50 5.76
C CYS A 472 32.77 13.98 4.68
N SER A 473 34.04 13.64 4.86
CA SER A 473 35.11 14.05 3.94
C SER A 473 35.08 13.33 2.59
N ASP A 474 34.52 12.12 2.55
CA ASP A 474 34.28 11.34 1.33
C ASP A 474 32.92 10.64 1.44
N LEU A 475 31.97 11.06 0.59
CA LEU A 475 30.61 10.50 0.50
C LEU A 475 30.61 8.97 0.32
N PHE A 476 31.66 8.40 -0.27
CA PHE A 476 31.78 6.95 -0.48
C PHE A 476 32.33 6.19 0.73
N SER A 477 32.94 6.87 1.70
CA SER A 477 33.46 6.26 2.93
C SER A 477 32.48 6.37 4.11
N CYS A 478 31.63 7.39 4.10
CA CYS A 478 30.72 7.69 5.21
C CYS A 478 29.69 6.60 5.53
N PRO A 479 29.09 5.88 4.54
CA PRO A 479 28.22 4.74 4.83
C PRO A 479 28.91 3.70 5.72
N THR A 480 30.21 3.45 5.52
CA THR A 480 30.98 2.55 6.38
C THR A 480 31.05 3.05 7.82
N LYS A 481 31.30 4.34 8.04
CA LYS A 481 31.32 4.96 9.38
C LYS A 481 29.96 4.84 10.07
N TRP A 482 28.86 5.01 9.32
CA TRP A 482 27.50 4.91 9.87
C TRP A 482 27.12 3.49 10.23
N ALA A 483 27.48 2.51 9.39
CA ALA A 483 27.31 1.10 9.67
C ALA A 483 28.12 0.66 10.91
N VAL A 484 29.38 1.09 11.05
CA VAL A 484 30.18 0.87 12.28
C VAL A 484 29.47 1.44 13.51
N GLY A 485 28.85 2.62 13.38
CA GLY A 485 28.02 3.21 14.44
C GLY A 485 26.83 2.32 14.82
N SER A 486 26.10 1.79 13.83
CA SER A 486 24.94 0.91 14.05
C SER A 486 25.29 -0.39 14.75
N ILE A 487 26.31 -1.13 14.28
CA ILE A 487 26.70 -2.39 14.92
C ILE A 487 27.21 -2.18 16.36
N ASN A 488 27.91 -1.08 16.62
CA ASN A 488 28.33 -0.73 17.99
C ASN A 488 27.13 -0.50 18.91
N ILE A 489 26.07 0.14 18.40
CA ILE A 489 24.82 0.35 19.14
C ILE A 489 24.05 -0.97 19.30
N ALA A 490 23.96 -1.79 18.26
CA ALA A 490 23.31 -3.10 18.31
C ALA A 490 23.93 -3.97 19.41
N CYS A 491 25.27 -4.06 19.47
CA CYS A 491 25.95 -4.79 20.53
C CYS A 491 25.80 -4.15 21.92
N LYS A 492 25.96 -2.83 22.03
CA LYS A 492 25.97 -2.15 23.33
C LYS A 492 24.58 -2.04 23.96
N TRP A 493 23.55 -1.90 23.14
CA TRP A 493 22.21 -1.52 23.56
C TRP A 493 21.11 -2.45 23.06
N GLY A 494 21.24 -2.96 21.83
CA GLY A 494 20.30 -3.90 21.20
C GLY A 494 20.30 -5.26 21.89
N TYR A 495 21.32 -6.07 21.61
CA TYR A 495 21.46 -7.43 22.16
C TYR A 495 21.73 -7.46 23.67
N LYS A 496 22.28 -6.38 24.24
CA LYS A 496 22.74 -6.37 25.63
C LYS A 496 21.58 -6.59 26.62
N GLY A 497 21.61 -7.74 27.28
CA GLY A 497 20.66 -8.10 28.32
C GLY A 497 19.32 -8.61 27.79
N VAL A 498 19.26 -9.01 26.52
CA VAL A 498 18.08 -9.62 25.90
C VAL A 498 18.31 -11.12 25.77
N GLU A 499 17.33 -11.91 26.23
CA GLU A 499 17.27 -13.35 26.04
C GLU A 499 16.01 -13.71 25.23
N ASP A 500 16.08 -14.81 24.48
CA ASP A 500 14.92 -15.33 23.76
C ASP A 500 13.78 -15.71 24.72
N GLY A 501 12.55 -15.32 24.37
CA GLY A 501 11.36 -15.45 25.20
C GLY A 501 11.19 -14.41 26.31
N ALA A 502 12.16 -13.49 26.50
CA ALA A 502 12.09 -12.48 27.56
C ALA A 502 10.94 -11.47 27.36
N THR A 503 10.58 -10.73 28.42
CA THR A 503 9.66 -9.60 28.33
C THR A 503 10.43 -8.30 28.51
N LEU A 504 10.43 -7.45 27.48
CA LEU A 504 10.98 -6.10 27.50
C LEU A 504 9.87 -5.10 27.83
N GLY A 505 10.09 -4.27 28.84
CA GLY A 505 9.15 -3.23 29.28
C GLY A 505 9.87 -1.91 29.59
N ASP A 506 9.42 -1.20 30.61
CA ASP A 506 9.88 0.17 30.94
C ASP A 506 11.41 0.31 31.03
N ASP A 507 12.10 -0.64 31.67
CA ASP A 507 13.57 -0.58 31.84
C ASP A 507 14.31 -0.56 30.50
N TYR A 508 13.85 -1.39 29.55
CA TYR A 508 14.44 -1.45 28.21
C TYR A 508 14.01 -0.22 27.40
N PHE A 509 12.72 0.13 27.45
CA PHE A 509 12.17 1.28 26.74
C PHE A 509 12.87 2.59 27.13
N ASN A 510 12.88 2.94 28.42
CA ASN A 510 13.40 4.21 28.91
C ASN A 510 14.88 4.40 28.62
N SER A 511 15.66 3.31 28.62
CA SER A 511 17.10 3.36 28.37
C SER A 511 17.47 3.35 26.88
N ARG A 512 16.63 2.82 25.99
CA ARG A 512 16.91 2.73 24.54
C ARG A 512 16.17 3.78 23.70
N MET A 513 15.06 4.33 24.19
CA MET A 513 14.30 5.37 23.48
C MET A 513 15.18 6.57 23.07
N PRO A 514 16.01 7.17 23.94
CA PRO A 514 16.86 8.30 23.53
C PRO A 514 17.87 7.94 22.43
N ILE A 515 18.26 6.67 22.33
CA ILE A 515 19.18 6.18 21.31
C ILE A 515 18.45 6.08 19.97
N VAL A 516 17.24 5.52 19.97
CA VAL A 516 16.38 5.45 18.78
C VAL A 516 16.12 6.86 18.23
N MET A 517 15.72 7.81 19.07
CA MET A 517 15.48 9.19 18.64
C MET A 517 16.75 9.85 18.07
N LYS A 518 17.91 9.63 18.70
CA LYS A 518 19.19 10.11 18.17
C LYS A 518 19.54 9.51 16.80
N ARG A 519 19.20 8.23 16.56
CA ARG A 519 19.45 7.58 15.25
C ARG A 519 18.52 8.09 14.15
N LEU A 520 17.26 8.38 14.47
CA LEU A 520 16.33 9.04 13.54
C LEU A 520 16.86 10.44 13.15
N ALA A 521 17.25 11.24 14.13
CA ALA A 521 17.85 12.56 13.91
C ALA A 521 19.13 12.49 13.04
N GLN A 522 20.04 11.56 13.37
CA GLN A 522 21.26 11.34 12.60
C GLN A 522 20.98 10.95 11.15
N GLY A 523 20.00 10.07 10.92
CA GLY A 523 19.58 9.66 9.59
C GLY A 523 19.11 10.85 8.76
N GLY A 524 18.24 11.69 9.33
CA GLY A 524 17.63 12.81 8.61
C GLY A 524 18.65 13.91 8.30
N VAL A 525 19.46 14.28 9.29
CA VAL A 525 20.54 15.26 9.13
C VAL A 525 21.55 14.81 8.07
N ARG A 526 21.90 13.52 8.04
CA ARG A 526 22.86 12.98 7.05
C ARG A 526 22.24 12.82 5.68
N LEU A 527 20.96 12.45 5.58
CA LEU A 527 20.25 12.42 4.31
C LEU A 527 20.20 13.82 3.68
N ALA A 528 19.80 14.84 4.45
CA ALA A 528 19.83 16.23 4.01
C ALA A 528 21.23 16.67 3.56
N MET A 529 22.26 16.33 4.34
CA MET A 529 23.66 16.62 3.97
C MET A 529 24.04 15.99 2.62
N ILE A 530 23.71 14.72 2.36
CA ILE A 530 24.00 14.08 1.07
C ILE A 530 23.23 14.78 -0.04
N LEU A 531 21.93 15.02 0.12
CA LEU A 531 21.08 15.60 -0.92
C LEU A 531 21.51 17.04 -1.25
N ASN A 532 21.85 17.84 -0.23
CA ASN A 532 22.42 19.18 -0.43
C ASN A 532 23.74 19.10 -1.19
N ASN A 533 24.67 18.20 -0.84
CA ASN A 533 25.94 18.06 -1.56
C ASN A 533 25.74 17.56 -3.01
N VAL A 534 24.83 16.62 -3.22
CA VAL A 534 24.53 16.06 -4.55
C VAL A 534 23.91 17.11 -5.46
N PHE A 535 23.05 18.00 -4.93
CA PHE A 535 22.27 18.95 -5.71
C PHE A 535 22.73 20.43 -5.63
N SER A 536 23.71 20.79 -4.79
CA SER A 536 24.20 22.18 -4.67
C SER A 536 24.92 22.70 -5.92
N HIS A 537 24.71 23.96 -6.32
CA HIS A 537 25.38 24.56 -7.50
C HIS A 537 26.86 24.95 -7.28
N SER A 538 27.45 24.72 -6.11
CA SER A 538 28.72 25.32 -5.68
C SER A 538 30.02 24.64 -6.17
N HIS A 539 29.98 23.92 -7.30
CA HIS A 539 31.20 23.43 -7.96
C HIS A 539 31.51 24.10 -9.31
N GLU A 540 30.70 25.08 -9.76
CA GLU A 540 31.06 25.91 -10.93
C GLU A 540 32.00 27.08 -10.59
N GLU A 541 32.02 27.59 -9.34
CA GLU A 541 32.87 28.73 -8.99
C GLU A 541 34.35 28.38 -8.74
N LEU A 542 34.69 27.12 -8.44
CA LEU A 542 36.09 26.70 -8.27
C LEU A 542 36.80 26.34 -9.58
N ALA A 543 36.06 25.99 -10.64
CA ALA A 543 36.63 25.71 -11.96
C ALA A 543 36.79 26.98 -12.83
N ALA A 544 36.12 28.08 -12.47
CA ALA A 544 36.26 29.39 -13.11
C ALA A 544 37.34 30.28 -12.44
N ALA A 545 37.96 29.82 -11.35
CA ALA A 545 38.94 30.58 -10.56
C ALA A 545 40.37 29.97 -10.55
N THR A 546 40.68 29.07 -11.47
CA THR A 546 42.04 28.62 -11.81
C THR A 546 42.23 28.61 -13.31
#